data_AF-A0AAD1VM97-F1
#
_entry.id   AF-A0AAD1VM97-F1
#
_cell.length_a   1.000
_cell.length_b   1.000
_cell.length_c   1.000
_cell.angle_alpha   90.00
_cell.angle_beta   90.00
_cell.angle_gamma   90.00
#
_symmetry.space_group_name_H-M   'P 1'
#
loop_
_entity.id
_entity.type
_entity.pdbx_description
1 polymer ?
#
loop_
_entity_poly.entity_id
_entity_poly.type
_entity_poly.pdbx_seq_one_letter_code
_entity_poly.pdbx_strand_id
1 'polypeptide(L)'
;MEELEPIWDKAPGTLTVRDVYSMAVCLGSELQALADRHGLDSVSGLVPQVVRVLELLESYVESGRERSFPERELLIRAVESMQLGREQRPDPDLEQKLLEAQRKEHDLQNQLSQLTEENQKLLGQLAESKSQEDCAAREERDLMLKLKKVVDTQRDEIRALTHDNCQKNKDTEALQEQLNRFMKMNEDLRHKMSVLQVQLKSSLRTKTDLENVLQEKLKEIEKFSHMSAVPPEIPDKNMNTADITLQNTAEEASSNHPGFTMEYLKQIVLERNELKTNLFLVNEELQYYQRELLADDRIPSLLLCGMKSAIRKQRKKIKAKMLGIVESPISSDDEDNSWTQPADTDCVDSKPPDSKIKSLFGMWYRRPSTDAGTWEIINRKELKLVEKGGTNSEND
;
A
#
# COMPACT_ATOMS: atom_id res chain seq x y z
N MET A 1 -37.06 -64.76 -1.34
CA MET A 1 -36.26 -63.55 -1.60
C MET A 1 -37.05 -62.42 -0.98
N GLU A 2 -36.55 -61.84 0.11
CA GLU A 2 -37.24 -60.69 0.73
C GLU A 2 -37.04 -59.48 -0.17
N GLU A 3 -38.15 -58.91 -0.62
CA GLU A 3 -38.18 -57.59 -1.24
C GLU A 3 -37.91 -56.57 -0.14
N LEU A 4 -36.65 -56.13 -0.05
CA LEU A 4 -36.25 -55.01 0.79
C LEU A 4 -36.98 -53.77 0.28
N GLU A 5 -37.96 -53.27 1.06
CA GLU A 5 -38.52 -51.94 0.83
C GLU A 5 -37.38 -50.93 0.68
N PRO A 6 -37.49 -49.98 -0.28
CA PRO A 6 -36.48 -48.95 -0.44
C PRO A 6 -36.32 -48.21 0.88
N ILE A 7 -35.06 -48.04 1.30
CA ILE A 7 -34.68 -47.54 2.63
C ILE A 7 -35.33 -46.18 2.96
N TRP A 8 -35.71 -45.42 1.93
CA TRP A 8 -36.31 -44.10 1.95
C TRP A 8 -37.83 -44.06 2.16
N ASP A 9 -38.56 -45.15 1.94
CA ASP A 9 -40.03 -45.17 2.02
C ASP A 9 -40.55 -45.53 3.43
N LYS A 10 -39.64 -45.80 4.38
CA LYS A 10 -39.98 -46.18 5.76
C LYS A 10 -40.59 -45.01 6.52
N ALA A 11 -41.73 -45.26 7.17
CA ALA A 11 -42.40 -44.26 8.00
C ALA A 11 -41.51 -43.81 9.18
N PRO A 12 -41.45 -42.51 9.51
CA PRO A 12 -40.48 -41.96 10.48
C PRO A 12 -40.63 -42.52 11.90
N GLY A 13 -41.82 -42.97 12.30
CA GLY A 13 -42.07 -43.63 13.59
C GLY A 13 -41.63 -45.10 13.67
N THR A 14 -41.20 -45.70 12.55
CA THR A 14 -40.71 -47.09 12.47
C THR A 14 -39.22 -47.20 12.19
N LEU A 15 -38.56 -46.06 11.96
CA LEU A 15 -37.15 -45.97 11.61
C LEU A 15 -36.28 -46.47 12.78
N THR A 16 -35.34 -47.37 12.50
CA THR A 16 -34.36 -47.82 13.50
C THR A 16 -33.00 -47.17 13.28
N VAL A 17 -32.16 -47.14 14.32
CA VAL A 17 -30.78 -46.63 14.24
C VAL A 17 -30.01 -47.29 13.08
N ARG A 18 -30.22 -48.60 12.87
CA ARG A 18 -29.65 -49.37 11.75
C ARG A 18 -30.09 -48.85 10.38
N ASP A 19 -31.30 -48.34 10.25
CA ASP A 19 -31.79 -47.72 9.00
C ASP A 19 -31.11 -46.37 8.75
N VAL A 20 -30.87 -45.57 9.80
CA VAL A 20 -30.09 -44.32 9.71
C VAL A 20 -28.65 -44.59 9.23
N TYR A 21 -27.98 -45.60 9.79
CA TYR A 21 -26.66 -46.04 9.31
C TYR A 21 -26.70 -46.53 7.85
N SER A 22 -27.79 -47.17 7.42
CA SER A 22 -27.95 -47.64 6.04
C SER A 22 -28.13 -46.45 5.07
N MET A 23 -28.94 -45.46 5.43
CA MET A 23 -29.07 -44.19 4.68
C MET A 23 -27.74 -43.44 4.58
N ALA A 24 -26.96 -43.39 5.67
CA ALA A 24 -25.65 -42.75 5.69
C ALA A 24 -24.66 -43.36 4.68
N VAL A 25 -24.67 -44.69 4.53
CA VAL A 25 -23.85 -45.40 3.54
C VAL A 25 -24.32 -45.12 2.10
N CYS A 26 -25.63 -45.13 1.85
CA CYS A 26 -26.18 -44.79 0.53
C CYS A 26 -25.82 -43.36 0.13
N LEU A 27 -26.11 -42.37 0.98
CA LEU A 27 -25.76 -40.97 0.75
C LEU A 27 -24.24 -40.76 0.58
N GLY A 28 -23.41 -41.43 1.38
CA GLY A 28 -21.96 -41.37 1.24
C GLY A 28 -21.48 -41.87 -0.13
N SER A 29 -22.10 -42.93 -0.66
CA SER A 29 -21.77 -43.45 -2.00
C SER A 29 -22.19 -42.51 -3.14
N GLU A 30 -23.32 -41.82 -3.00
CA GLU A 30 -23.80 -40.84 -3.99
C GLU A 30 -22.98 -39.54 -3.96
N LEU A 31 -22.64 -39.04 -2.77
CA LEU A 31 -21.77 -37.87 -2.60
C LEU A 31 -20.35 -38.14 -3.13
N GLN A 32 -19.82 -39.36 -2.95
CA GLN A 32 -18.58 -39.79 -3.59
C GLN A 32 -18.70 -39.77 -5.12
N ALA A 33 -19.74 -40.42 -5.67
CA ALA A 33 -19.98 -40.46 -7.11
C ALA A 33 -20.28 -39.09 -7.74
N LEU A 34 -20.66 -38.09 -6.93
CA LEU A 34 -20.83 -36.70 -7.35
C LEU A 34 -19.50 -35.94 -7.39
N ALA A 35 -18.63 -36.12 -6.39
CA ALA A 35 -17.30 -35.52 -6.36
C ALA A 35 -16.35 -36.12 -7.40
N ASP A 36 -16.46 -37.42 -7.67
CA ASP A 36 -15.72 -38.09 -8.75
C ASP A 36 -16.03 -37.48 -10.14
N ARG A 37 -17.19 -36.81 -10.29
CA ARG A 37 -17.64 -36.17 -11.54
C ARG A 37 -17.43 -34.65 -11.58
N HIS A 38 -17.52 -33.96 -10.44
CA HIS A 38 -17.56 -32.49 -10.36
C HIS A 38 -16.47 -31.89 -9.45
N GLY A 39 -15.51 -32.70 -9.00
CA GLY A 39 -14.45 -32.30 -8.09
C GLY A 39 -14.88 -32.26 -6.62
N LEU A 40 -13.90 -32.41 -5.74
CA LEU A 40 -14.08 -32.44 -4.27
C LEU A 40 -14.65 -31.12 -3.73
N ASP A 41 -14.27 -29.98 -4.31
CA ASP A 41 -14.69 -28.65 -3.87
C ASP A 41 -16.20 -28.41 -4.03
N SER A 42 -16.83 -29.09 -4.99
CA SER A 42 -18.29 -29.02 -5.24
C SER A 42 -19.12 -29.71 -4.16
N VAL A 43 -18.52 -30.61 -3.37
CA VAL A 43 -19.20 -31.49 -2.41
C VAL A 43 -18.72 -31.27 -0.97
N SER A 44 -17.53 -30.68 -0.79
CA SER A 44 -16.90 -30.42 0.52
C SER A 44 -17.75 -29.61 1.49
N GLY A 45 -18.53 -28.64 1.00
CA GLY A 45 -19.46 -27.84 1.81
C GLY A 45 -20.76 -28.56 2.19
N LEU A 46 -21.18 -29.58 1.42
CA LEU A 46 -22.44 -30.30 1.61
C LEU A 46 -22.30 -31.46 2.62
N VAL A 47 -21.17 -32.17 2.59
CA VAL A 47 -20.89 -33.33 3.48
C VAL A 47 -21.11 -33.01 4.96
N PRO A 48 -20.61 -31.89 5.54
CA PRO A 48 -20.85 -31.56 6.94
C PRO A 48 -22.33 -31.33 7.29
N GLN A 49 -23.12 -30.81 6.35
CA GLN A 49 -24.56 -30.57 6.55
C GLN A 49 -25.33 -31.90 6.53
N VAL A 50 -25.01 -32.79 5.59
CA VAL A 50 -25.61 -34.14 5.50
C VAL A 50 -25.28 -34.96 6.75
N VAL A 51 -24.03 -34.93 7.23
CA VAL A 51 -23.62 -35.58 8.48
C VAL A 51 -24.43 -35.05 9.66
N ARG A 52 -24.61 -33.72 9.79
CA ARG A 52 -25.42 -33.14 10.87
C ARG A 52 -26.88 -33.60 10.83
N VAL A 53 -27.49 -33.72 9.66
CA VAL A 53 -28.87 -34.22 9.53
C VAL A 53 -28.97 -35.69 9.96
N LEU A 54 -27.99 -36.51 9.60
CA LEU A 54 -27.93 -37.92 10.02
C LEU A 54 -27.71 -38.08 11.53
N GLU A 55 -26.87 -37.25 12.15
CA GLU A 55 -26.69 -37.19 13.62
C GLU A 55 -27.99 -36.80 14.34
N LEU A 56 -28.75 -35.82 13.79
CA LEU A 56 -30.05 -35.43 14.34
C LEU A 56 -31.08 -36.58 14.24
N LEU A 57 -31.10 -37.30 13.11
CA LEU A 57 -31.97 -38.47 12.93
C LEU A 57 -31.60 -39.63 13.87
N GLU A 58 -30.30 -39.90 14.09
CA GLU A 58 -29.83 -40.87 15.08
C GLU A 58 -30.35 -40.49 16.48
N SER A 59 -30.15 -39.24 16.91
CA SER A 59 -30.61 -38.77 18.23
C SER A 59 -32.14 -38.86 18.40
N TYR A 60 -32.91 -38.58 17.34
CA TYR A 60 -34.37 -38.66 17.36
C TYR A 60 -34.86 -40.10 17.51
N VAL A 61 -34.23 -41.05 16.82
CA VAL A 61 -34.60 -42.48 16.91
C VAL A 61 -34.20 -43.08 18.26
N GLU A 62 -33.06 -42.70 18.82
CA GLU A 62 -32.62 -43.15 20.14
C GLU A 62 -33.57 -42.63 21.24
N SER A 63 -33.79 -41.31 21.32
CA SER A 63 -34.71 -40.71 22.30
C SER A 63 -36.19 -41.03 22.07
N GLY A 64 -36.58 -41.39 20.84
CA GLY A 64 -37.95 -41.84 20.52
C GLY A 64 -38.34 -43.14 21.23
N ARG A 65 -37.38 -44.06 21.38
CA ARG A 65 -37.57 -45.29 22.18
C ARG A 65 -37.74 -44.99 23.66
N GLU A 66 -36.94 -44.06 24.18
CA GLU A 66 -36.96 -43.68 25.60
C GLU A 66 -38.24 -42.94 26.01
N ARG A 67 -38.92 -42.24 25.10
CA ARG A 67 -40.21 -41.58 25.41
C ARG A 67 -41.40 -42.55 25.41
N SER A 68 -41.48 -43.45 24.43
CA SER A 68 -42.70 -44.25 24.22
C SER A 68 -42.91 -45.37 25.24
N PHE A 69 -41.84 -45.91 25.84
CA PHE A 69 -41.92 -47.02 26.80
C PHE A 69 -42.38 -46.60 28.21
N PRO A 70 -41.73 -45.64 28.90
CA PRO A 70 -42.07 -45.31 30.27
C PRO A 70 -43.43 -44.61 30.40
N GLU A 71 -43.82 -43.78 29.44
CA GLU A 71 -45.14 -43.11 29.47
C GLU A 71 -46.28 -44.14 29.41
N ARG A 72 -46.13 -45.18 28.58
CA ARG A 72 -47.10 -46.28 28.46
C ARG A 72 -47.13 -47.16 29.71
N GLU A 73 -45.98 -47.46 30.31
CA GLU A 73 -45.87 -48.31 31.50
C GLU A 73 -46.33 -47.59 32.79
N LEU A 74 -46.05 -46.28 32.90
CA LEU A 74 -46.58 -45.42 33.97
C LEU A 74 -48.10 -45.26 33.87
N LEU A 75 -48.66 -45.13 32.66
CA LEU A 75 -50.11 -45.08 32.46
C LEU A 75 -50.79 -46.40 32.88
N ILE A 76 -50.20 -47.56 32.57
CA ILE A 76 -50.71 -48.87 33.02
C ILE A 76 -50.70 -48.94 34.56
N ARG A 77 -49.56 -48.65 35.20
CA ARG A 77 -49.42 -48.65 36.66
C ARG A 77 -50.36 -47.63 37.34
N ALA A 78 -50.57 -46.46 36.75
CA ALA A 78 -51.51 -45.46 37.27
C ALA A 78 -52.95 -45.96 37.21
N VAL A 79 -53.36 -46.63 36.12
CA VAL A 79 -54.69 -47.23 35.96
C VAL A 79 -54.91 -48.38 36.96
N GLU A 80 -53.91 -49.23 37.18
CA GLU A 80 -53.97 -50.32 38.18
C GLU A 80 -54.10 -49.77 39.61
N SER A 81 -53.32 -48.74 39.97
CA SER A 81 -53.41 -48.13 41.30
C SER A 81 -54.75 -47.41 41.55
N MET A 82 -55.30 -46.74 40.53
CA MET A 82 -56.64 -46.11 40.57
C MET A 82 -57.78 -47.12 40.74
N GLN A 83 -57.61 -48.36 40.23
CA GLN A 83 -58.60 -49.43 40.39
C GLN A 83 -58.58 -50.03 41.80
N LEU A 84 -57.41 -50.10 42.45
CA LEU A 84 -57.25 -50.65 43.80
C LEU A 84 -57.56 -49.64 44.93
N GLY A 85 -57.46 -48.33 44.67
CA GLY A 85 -57.63 -47.29 45.70
C GLY A 85 -59.07 -46.89 46.05
N ARG A 86 -60.10 -47.49 45.43
CA ARG A 86 -61.45 -46.88 45.35
C ARG A 86 -62.38 -47.08 46.57
N GLU A 87 -61.94 -47.76 47.63
CA GLU A 87 -62.81 -48.19 48.75
C GLU A 87 -62.48 -47.60 50.14
N GLN A 88 -61.48 -46.71 50.26
CA GLN A 88 -61.19 -46.06 51.55
C GLN A 88 -62.02 -44.79 51.75
N ARG A 89 -62.64 -44.66 52.94
CA ARG A 89 -63.24 -43.39 53.38
C ARG A 89 -62.11 -42.35 53.54
N PRO A 90 -62.35 -41.06 53.22
CA PRO A 90 -61.34 -40.04 53.41
C PRO A 90 -60.97 -39.91 54.88
N ASP A 91 -59.67 -39.98 55.14
CA ASP A 91 -59.07 -39.74 56.45
C ASP A 91 -58.99 -38.21 56.65
N PRO A 92 -59.60 -37.61 57.70
CA PRO A 92 -59.70 -36.14 57.81
C PRO A 92 -58.35 -35.43 57.88
N ASP A 93 -57.29 -36.12 58.35
CA ASP A 93 -55.92 -35.60 58.39
C ASP A 93 -55.29 -35.51 56.98
N LEU A 94 -55.73 -36.37 56.04
CA LEU A 94 -55.38 -36.29 54.61
C LEU A 94 -56.14 -35.17 53.90
N GLU A 95 -57.43 -34.96 54.21
CA GLU A 95 -58.20 -33.84 53.66
C GLU A 95 -57.61 -32.48 54.10
N GLN A 96 -57.23 -32.34 55.38
CA GLN A 96 -56.58 -31.12 55.87
C GLN A 96 -55.23 -30.87 55.15
N LYS A 97 -54.39 -31.91 55.00
CA LYS A 97 -53.11 -31.80 54.28
C LYS A 97 -53.29 -31.43 52.81
N LEU A 98 -54.36 -31.91 52.16
CA LEU A 98 -54.70 -31.55 50.78
C LEU A 98 -55.08 -30.07 50.68
N LEU A 99 -55.92 -29.56 51.59
CA LEU A 99 -56.28 -28.14 51.65
C LEU A 99 -55.06 -27.24 51.94
N GLU A 100 -54.15 -27.67 52.81
CA GLU A 100 -52.88 -26.97 53.05
C GLU A 100 -51.95 -27.00 51.84
N ALA A 101 -51.90 -28.11 51.10
CA ALA A 101 -51.14 -28.21 49.85
C ALA A 101 -51.71 -27.29 48.77
N GLN A 102 -53.04 -27.24 48.59
CA GLN A 102 -53.71 -26.33 47.67
C GLN A 102 -53.44 -24.85 47.98
N ARG A 103 -53.42 -24.46 49.27
CA ARG A 103 -53.05 -23.10 49.67
C ARG A 103 -51.62 -22.77 49.28
N LYS A 104 -50.67 -23.66 49.60
CA LYS A 104 -49.25 -23.52 49.23
C LYS A 104 -49.05 -23.47 47.72
N GLU A 105 -49.80 -24.28 46.96
CA GLU A 105 -49.80 -24.24 45.50
C GLU A 105 -50.28 -22.88 44.97
N HIS A 106 -51.39 -22.35 45.49
CA HIS A 106 -51.89 -21.03 45.09
C HIS A 106 -50.90 -19.91 45.45
N ASP A 107 -50.28 -19.96 46.64
CA ASP A 107 -49.26 -19.00 47.05
C ASP A 107 -48.03 -19.06 46.13
N LEU A 108 -47.58 -20.26 45.74
CA LEU A 108 -46.49 -20.44 44.77
C LEU A 108 -46.88 -19.97 43.36
N GLN A 109 -48.12 -20.22 42.92
CA GLN A 109 -48.64 -19.69 41.65
C GLN A 109 -48.67 -18.15 41.65
N ASN A 110 -49.03 -17.52 42.77
CA ASN A 110 -49.02 -16.07 42.95
C ASN A 110 -47.59 -15.49 42.97
N GLN A 111 -46.63 -16.21 43.56
CA GLN A 111 -45.22 -15.82 43.50
C GLN A 111 -44.64 -15.97 42.09
N LEU A 112 -44.99 -17.06 41.39
CA LEU A 112 -44.59 -17.26 40.00
C LEU A 112 -45.19 -16.20 39.07
N SER A 113 -46.45 -15.83 39.23
CA SER A 113 -47.05 -14.76 38.42
C SER A 113 -46.36 -13.41 38.67
N GLN A 114 -46.13 -13.04 39.94
CA GLN A 114 -45.37 -11.83 40.30
C GLN A 114 -43.95 -11.84 39.68
N LEU A 115 -43.20 -12.93 39.83
CA LEU A 115 -41.88 -13.08 39.23
C LEU A 115 -41.90 -13.06 37.70
N THR A 116 -42.95 -13.57 37.06
CA THR A 116 -43.09 -13.47 35.58
C THR A 116 -43.40 -12.05 35.13
N GLU A 117 -44.23 -11.30 35.86
CA GLU A 117 -44.46 -9.88 35.59
C GLU A 117 -43.20 -9.04 35.82
N GLU A 118 -42.46 -9.30 36.89
CA GLU A 118 -41.19 -8.62 37.17
C GLU A 118 -40.14 -8.92 36.09
N ASN A 119 -40.01 -10.17 35.66
CA ASN A 119 -39.14 -10.52 34.53
C ASN A 119 -39.59 -9.84 33.23
N GLN A 120 -40.89 -9.75 32.95
CA GLN A 120 -41.39 -9.01 31.78
C GLN A 120 -41.07 -7.51 31.87
N LYS A 121 -41.23 -6.89 33.04
CA LYS A 121 -40.88 -5.48 33.29
C LYS A 121 -39.37 -5.25 33.13
N LEU A 122 -38.52 -6.12 33.68
CA LEU A 122 -37.06 -6.06 33.54
C LEU A 122 -36.60 -6.28 32.09
N LEU A 123 -37.21 -7.21 31.36
CA LEU A 123 -36.94 -7.42 29.93
C LEU A 123 -37.37 -6.19 29.09
N GLY A 124 -38.48 -5.54 29.45
CA GLY A 124 -38.90 -4.26 28.86
C GLY A 124 -37.87 -3.16 29.07
N GLN A 125 -37.44 -2.95 30.32
CA GLN A 125 -36.40 -1.96 30.68
C GLN A 125 -35.06 -2.25 29.99
N LEU A 126 -34.67 -3.52 29.87
CA LEU A 126 -33.45 -3.91 29.17
C LEU A 126 -33.54 -3.64 27.65
N ALA A 127 -34.71 -3.87 27.04
CA ALA A 127 -34.96 -3.55 25.64
C ALA A 127 -34.98 -2.03 25.39
N GLU A 128 -35.57 -1.25 26.30
CA GLU A 128 -35.55 0.21 26.28
C GLU A 128 -34.12 0.75 26.40
N SER A 129 -33.34 0.31 27.40
CA SER A 129 -31.93 0.70 27.58
C SER A 129 -31.11 0.41 26.32
N LYS A 130 -31.24 -0.81 25.78
CA LYS A 130 -30.56 -1.19 24.54
C LYS A 130 -30.96 -0.32 23.34
N SER A 131 -32.23 0.05 23.22
CA SER A 131 -32.69 0.95 22.16
C SER A 131 -32.15 2.38 22.32
N GLN A 132 -31.98 2.84 23.56
CA GLN A 132 -31.41 4.15 23.89
C GLN A 132 -29.90 4.17 23.62
N GLU A 133 -29.18 3.10 23.95
CA GLU A 133 -27.77 2.89 23.59
C GLU A 133 -27.59 2.87 22.06
N ASP A 134 -28.44 2.15 21.33
CA ASP A 134 -28.43 2.13 19.86
C ASP A 134 -28.68 3.52 19.25
N CYS A 135 -29.58 4.32 19.84
CA CYS A 135 -29.83 5.71 19.43
C CYS A 135 -28.63 6.62 19.72
N ALA A 136 -28.08 6.58 20.94
CA ALA A 136 -26.90 7.36 21.31
C ALA A 136 -25.69 7.03 20.41
N ALA A 137 -25.47 5.74 20.12
CA ALA A 137 -24.43 5.30 19.20
C ALA A 137 -24.67 5.75 17.74
N ARG A 138 -25.91 6.04 17.31
CA ARG A 138 -26.17 6.67 15.99
C ARG A 138 -25.82 8.15 16.01
N GLU A 139 -26.21 8.87 17.07
CA GLU A 139 -25.88 10.29 17.24
C GLU A 139 -24.37 10.52 17.31
N GLU A 140 -23.62 9.63 17.99
CA GLU A 140 -22.16 9.67 18.02
C GLU A 140 -21.55 9.44 16.62
N ARG A 141 -22.05 8.47 15.85
CA ARG A 141 -21.61 8.24 14.46
C ARG A 141 -21.90 9.44 13.57
N ASP A 142 -23.06 10.08 13.70
CA ASP A 142 -23.42 11.29 12.94
C ASP A 142 -22.55 12.49 13.33
N LEU A 143 -22.23 12.64 14.61
CA LEU A 143 -21.29 13.65 15.11
C LEU A 143 -19.87 13.38 14.57
N MET A 144 -19.41 12.13 14.59
CA MET A 144 -18.12 11.72 14.06
C MET A 144 -18.03 11.94 12.54
N LEU A 145 -19.11 11.69 11.77
CA LEU A 145 -19.18 12.00 10.34
C LEU A 145 -19.15 13.52 10.07
N LYS A 146 -19.81 14.34 10.90
CA LYS A 146 -19.73 15.80 10.82
C LYS A 146 -18.31 16.30 11.13
N LEU A 147 -17.70 15.80 12.21
CA LEU A 147 -16.34 16.15 12.59
C LEU A 147 -15.32 15.71 11.53
N LYS A 148 -15.47 14.51 10.97
CA LYS A 148 -14.64 14.03 9.84
C LYS A 148 -14.73 14.98 8.65
N LYS A 149 -15.95 15.41 8.24
CA LYS A 149 -16.12 16.37 7.15
C LYS A 149 -15.37 17.68 7.43
N VAL A 150 -15.49 18.23 8.65
CA VAL A 150 -14.76 19.45 9.04
C VAL A 150 -13.25 19.24 8.98
N VAL A 151 -12.74 18.16 9.56
CA VAL A 151 -11.30 17.81 9.53
C VAL A 151 -10.79 17.62 8.10
N ASP A 152 -11.56 16.96 7.23
CA ASP A 152 -11.17 16.76 5.83
C ASP A 152 -11.19 18.10 5.06
N THR A 153 -12.19 18.98 5.27
CA THR A 153 -12.17 20.34 4.69
C THR A 153 -11.01 21.19 5.20
N GLN A 154 -10.66 21.11 6.49
CA GLN A 154 -9.50 21.81 7.06
C GLN A 154 -8.18 21.28 6.50
N ARG A 155 -8.07 19.97 6.24
CA ARG A 155 -6.90 19.39 5.57
C ARG A 155 -6.77 19.89 4.14
N ASP A 156 -7.88 20.03 3.40
CA ASP A 156 -7.87 20.58 2.05
C ASP A 156 -7.54 22.07 2.02
N GLU A 157 -8.05 22.85 2.97
CA GLU A 157 -7.70 24.26 3.15
C GLU A 157 -6.21 24.43 3.50
N ILE A 158 -5.67 23.63 4.42
CA ILE A 158 -4.23 23.62 4.75
C ILE A 158 -3.39 23.25 3.51
N ARG A 159 -3.82 22.25 2.72
CA ARG A 159 -3.14 21.90 1.46
C ARG A 159 -3.14 23.06 0.46
N ALA A 160 -4.27 23.72 0.27
CA ALA A 160 -4.40 24.87 -0.63
C ALA A 160 -3.53 26.06 -0.18
N LEU A 161 -3.58 26.42 1.11
CA LEU A 161 -2.77 27.49 1.69
C LEU A 161 -1.26 27.16 1.66
N THR A 162 -0.89 25.88 1.81
CA THR A 162 0.51 25.44 1.65
C THR A 162 0.99 25.62 0.22
N HIS A 163 0.14 25.34 -0.77
CA HIS A 163 0.46 25.55 -2.19
C HIS A 163 0.59 27.03 -2.56
N ASP A 164 -0.33 27.88 -2.09
CA ASP A 164 -0.26 29.34 -2.27
C ASP A 164 0.99 29.96 -1.63
N ASN A 165 1.34 29.56 -0.39
CA ASN A 165 2.60 29.97 0.24
C ASN A 165 3.83 29.46 -0.54
N CYS A 166 3.81 28.25 -1.08
CA CYS A 166 4.89 27.75 -1.94
C CYS A 166 5.04 28.59 -3.22
N GLN A 167 3.94 29.01 -3.85
CA GLN A 167 4.00 29.88 -5.02
C GLN A 167 4.54 31.27 -4.68
N LYS A 168 4.04 31.89 -3.60
CA LYS A 168 4.54 33.18 -3.10
C LYS A 168 6.04 33.13 -2.73
N ASN A 169 6.53 32.01 -2.21
CA ASN A 169 7.95 31.83 -1.94
C ASN A 169 8.77 31.79 -3.24
N LYS A 170 8.32 31.11 -4.30
CA LYS A 170 8.99 31.14 -5.61
C LYS A 170 9.01 32.55 -6.21
N ASP A 171 7.91 33.29 -6.06
CA ASP A 171 7.83 34.67 -6.56
C ASP A 171 8.78 35.61 -5.80
N THR A 172 8.90 35.45 -4.48
CA THR A 172 9.86 36.22 -3.67
C THR A 172 11.32 35.82 -3.92
N GLU A 173 11.62 34.54 -4.13
CA GLU A 173 12.93 34.05 -4.58
C GLU A 173 13.31 34.64 -5.94
N ALA A 174 12.40 34.63 -6.92
CA ALA A 174 12.62 35.22 -8.24
C ALA A 174 12.86 36.74 -8.19
N LEU A 175 12.12 37.47 -7.33
CA LEU A 175 12.36 38.90 -7.11
C LEU A 175 13.70 39.17 -6.41
N GLN A 176 14.09 38.31 -5.45
CA GLN A 176 15.39 38.41 -4.78
C GLN A 176 16.54 38.14 -5.77
N GLU A 177 16.40 37.20 -6.70
CA GLU A 177 17.35 37.01 -7.79
C GLU A 177 17.46 38.24 -8.69
N GLN A 178 16.35 38.85 -9.09
CA GLN A 178 16.36 40.08 -9.89
C GLN A 178 17.09 41.20 -9.15
N LEU A 179 16.80 41.40 -7.86
CA LEU A 179 17.50 42.36 -7.01
C LEU A 179 19.01 42.09 -6.96
N ASN A 180 19.43 40.84 -6.77
CA ASN A 180 20.84 40.46 -6.76
C ASN A 180 21.53 40.75 -8.11
N ARG A 181 20.85 40.51 -9.24
CA ARG A 181 21.33 40.86 -10.59
C ARG A 181 21.49 42.38 -10.75
N PHE A 182 20.52 43.17 -10.29
CA PHE A 182 20.61 44.64 -10.30
C PHE A 182 21.72 45.19 -9.41
N MET A 183 21.91 44.62 -8.21
CA MET A 183 22.99 45.00 -7.29
C MET A 183 24.37 44.79 -7.93
N LYS A 184 24.60 43.62 -8.54
CA LYS A 184 25.84 43.32 -9.26
C LYS A 184 26.09 44.29 -10.43
N MET A 185 25.06 44.60 -11.21
CA MET A 185 25.18 45.60 -12.29
C MET A 185 25.47 47.01 -11.75
N ASN A 186 24.93 47.38 -10.59
CA ASN A 186 25.21 48.66 -9.93
C ASN A 186 26.67 48.74 -9.46
N GLU A 187 27.20 47.65 -8.88
CA GLU A 187 28.61 47.52 -8.52
C GLU A 187 29.53 47.63 -9.74
N ASP A 188 29.22 46.93 -10.84
CA ASP A 188 29.97 47.04 -12.11
C ASP A 188 29.97 48.47 -12.66
N LEU A 189 28.83 49.19 -12.57
CA LEU A 189 28.73 50.59 -12.99
C LEU A 189 29.53 51.53 -12.09
N ARG A 190 29.49 51.33 -10.76
CA ARG A 190 30.33 52.09 -9.81
C ARG A 190 31.82 51.85 -10.06
N HIS A 191 32.21 50.61 -10.35
CA HIS A 191 33.59 50.27 -10.69
C HIS A 191 34.02 50.94 -12.01
N LYS A 192 33.21 50.85 -13.07
CA LYS A 192 33.46 51.56 -14.35
C LYS A 192 33.60 53.07 -14.15
N MET A 193 32.71 53.68 -13.36
CA MET A 193 32.77 55.10 -13.02
C MET A 193 34.06 55.47 -12.27
N SER A 194 34.50 54.63 -11.32
CA SER A 194 35.77 54.81 -10.61
C SER A 194 36.98 54.73 -11.56
N VAL A 195 37.02 53.74 -12.44
CA VAL A 195 38.10 53.58 -13.45
C VAL A 195 38.14 54.79 -14.39
N LEU A 196 36.99 55.23 -14.94
CA LEU A 196 36.90 56.41 -15.79
C LEU A 196 37.33 57.69 -15.06
N GLN A 197 36.97 57.84 -13.78
CA GLN A 197 37.38 58.98 -12.96
C GLN A 197 38.90 58.98 -12.71
N VAL A 198 39.53 57.82 -12.52
CA VAL A 198 41.00 57.69 -12.40
C VAL A 198 41.67 58.00 -13.74
N GLN A 199 41.18 57.48 -14.86
CA GLN A 199 41.67 57.78 -16.19
C GLN A 199 41.60 59.28 -16.50
N LEU A 200 40.46 59.92 -16.26
CA LEU A 200 40.27 61.36 -16.43
C LEU A 200 41.26 62.18 -15.57
N LYS A 201 41.43 61.82 -14.29
CA LYS A 201 42.42 62.46 -13.40
C LYS A 201 43.86 62.28 -13.89
N SER A 202 44.21 61.12 -14.43
CA SER A 202 45.54 60.86 -14.98
C SER A 202 45.80 61.66 -16.27
N SER A 203 44.83 61.70 -17.18
CA SER A 203 44.90 62.49 -18.41
C SER A 203 45.04 63.99 -18.11
N LEU A 204 44.25 64.49 -17.15
CA LEU A 204 44.35 65.89 -16.70
C LEU A 204 45.73 66.23 -16.13
N ARG A 205 46.34 65.33 -15.33
CA ARG A 205 47.72 65.50 -14.84
C ARG A 205 48.72 65.55 -15.99
N THR A 206 48.68 64.58 -16.91
CA THR A 206 49.59 64.58 -18.06
C THR A 206 49.43 65.82 -18.93
N LYS A 207 48.21 66.36 -19.05
CA LYS A 207 47.96 67.63 -19.73
C LYS A 207 48.63 68.80 -18.98
N THR A 208 48.43 68.92 -17.66
CA THR A 208 49.07 70.00 -16.89
C THR A 208 50.59 69.90 -16.89
N ASP A 209 51.14 68.69 -16.87
CA ASP A 209 52.60 68.46 -16.95
C ASP A 209 53.16 68.91 -18.31
N LEU A 210 52.47 68.59 -19.41
CA LEU A 210 52.83 69.06 -20.75
C LEU A 210 52.65 70.59 -20.92
N GLU A 211 51.60 71.18 -20.35
CA GLU A 211 51.39 72.63 -20.34
C GLU A 211 52.50 73.35 -19.56
N ASN A 212 52.96 72.79 -18.43
CA ASN A 212 54.09 73.30 -17.67
C ASN A 212 55.41 73.24 -18.47
N VAL A 213 55.71 72.10 -19.10
CA VAL A 213 56.89 71.95 -19.98
C VAL A 213 56.84 72.93 -21.15
N LEU A 214 55.68 73.11 -21.78
CA LEU A 214 55.50 74.07 -22.87
C LEU A 214 55.74 75.51 -22.40
N GLN A 215 55.23 75.89 -21.23
CA GLN A 215 55.49 77.21 -20.64
C GLN A 215 56.98 77.42 -20.28
N GLU A 216 57.67 76.39 -19.78
CA GLU A 216 59.11 76.46 -19.52
C GLU A 216 59.90 76.66 -20.82
N LYS A 217 59.56 75.93 -21.89
CA LYS A 217 60.19 76.11 -23.20
C LYS A 217 59.90 77.46 -23.84
N LEU A 218 58.71 78.03 -23.67
CA LEU A 218 58.44 79.41 -24.08
C LEU A 218 59.32 80.41 -23.32
N LYS A 219 59.50 80.25 -21.99
CA LYS A 219 60.39 81.10 -21.18
C LYS A 219 61.88 80.93 -21.54
N GLU A 220 62.31 79.73 -21.93
CA GLU A 220 63.65 79.51 -22.49
C GLU A 220 63.82 80.25 -23.81
N ILE A 221 62.88 80.12 -24.75
CA ILE A 221 62.90 80.79 -26.05
C ILE A 221 62.91 82.31 -25.89
N GLU A 222 62.10 82.86 -24.98
CA GLU A 222 62.08 84.30 -24.65
C GLU A 222 63.45 84.77 -24.16
N LYS A 223 64.09 84.04 -23.23
CA LYS A 223 65.46 84.33 -22.77
C LYS A 223 66.48 84.28 -23.92
N PHE A 224 66.43 83.25 -24.77
CA PHE A 224 67.32 83.14 -25.93
C PHE A 224 67.08 84.27 -26.94
N SER A 225 65.83 84.67 -27.18
CA SER A 225 65.48 85.80 -28.04
C SER A 225 66.02 87.12 -27.50
N HIS A 226 65.95 87.35 -26.18
CA HIS A 226 66.55 88.52 -25.54
C HIS A 226 68.09 88.51 -25.58
N MET A 227 68.72 87.33 -25.58
CA MET A 227 70.18 87.21 -25.74
C MET A 227 70.67 87.30 -27.20
N SER A 228 69.79 87.08 -28.18
CA SER A 228 70.13 87.02 -29.61
C SER A 228 69.71 88.27 -30.41
N ALA A 229 69.39 89.38 -29.73
CA ALA A 229 68.89 90.60 -30.36
C ALA A 229 69.98 91.42 -31.08
N VAL A 230 70.28 91.05 -32.33
CA VAL A 230 70.94 91.89 -33.34
C VAL A 230 69.93 92.16 -34.48
N PRO A 231 69.82 93.38 -35.06
CA PRO A 231 68.75 93.71 -36.00
C PRO A 231 68.87 92.98 -37.36
N PRO A 232 67.74 92.76 -38.07
CA PRO A 232 67.73 91.98 -39.31
C PRO A 232 67.95 92.83 -40.57
N GLU A 233 68.77 92.31 -41.50
CA GLU A 233 68.72 92.65 -42.93
C GLU A 233 68.19 91.47 -43.75
N ILE A 234 67.43 91.78 -44.81
CA ILE A 234 66.80 90.89 -45.79
C ILE A 234 67.88 90.52 -46.84
N PRO A 235 68.06 89.26 -47.33
CA PRO A 235 67.21 88.78 -48.45
C PRO A 235 67.10 87.26 -48.79
N ASP A 236 66.08 86.99 -49.62
CA ASP A 236 66.05 86.10 -50.81
C ASP A 236 66.32 84.57 -50.81
N LYS A 237 65.35 83.88 -51.46
CA LYS A 237 65.47 82.84 -52.52
C LYS A 237 65.76 81.35 -52.18
N ASN A 238 64.69 80.57 -52.42
CA ASN A 238 64.61 79.51 -53.47
C ASN A 238 65.44 78.22 -53.34
N MET A 239 64.78 77.08 -53.06
CA MET A 239 64.68 75.96 -54.05
C MET A 239 63.76 74.82 -53.61
N ASN A 240 63.17 74.19 -54.63
CA ASN A 240 62.22 73.10 -54.61
C ASN A 240 62.72 71.80 -53.92
N THR A 241 61.81 71.02 -53.34
CA THR A 241 61.86 69.54 -53.47
C THR A 241 60.42 69.00 -53.47
N ALA A 242 60.08 68.21 -54.49
CA ALA A 242 58.80 67.53 -54.63
C ALA A 242 58.76 66.30 -53.69
N ASP A 243 57.69 66.11 -52.92
CA ASP A 243 56.58 65.18 -53.22
C ASP A 243 56.80 63.77 -52.64
N ILE A 244 55.75 63.23 -52.03
CA ILE A 244 55.23 61.88 -52.21
C ILE A 244 53.94 61.81 -51.39
N THR A 245 52.83 61.95 -52.11
CA THR A 245 51.52 61.48 -51.67
C THR A 245 51.56 59.95 -51.52
N LEU A 246 51.20 59.42 -50.35
CA LEU A 246 50.93 57.98 -50.19
C LEU A 246 49.43 57.73 -50.04
N GLN A 247 48.84 57.24 -51.12
CA GLN A 247 47.48 56.73 -51.17
C GLN A 247 47.52 55.30 -51.73
N ASN A 248 46.97 54.36 -50.95
CA ASN A 248 46.51 53.02 -51.33
C ASN A 248 47.43 52.11 -52.20
N THR A 249 47.89 51.01 -51.59
CA THR A 249 48.00 49.72 -52.29
C THR A 249 47.44 48.60 -51.41
N ALA A 250 46.38 47.95 -51.89
CA ALA A 250 45.88 46.68 -51.35
C ALA A 250 46.33 45.53 -52.28
N GLU A 251 46.50 44.34 -51.71
CA GLU A 251 46.57 43.01 -52.40
C GLU A 251 47.75 42.81 -53.38
N GLU A 252 48.41 41.65 -53.54
CA GLU A 252 48.38 40.31 -52.90
C GLU A 252 49.89 39.81 -52.85
N ALA A 253 50.35 38.62 -52.46
CA ALA A 253 49.71 37.32 -52.20
C ALA A 253 50.46 36.44 -51.18
N SER A 254 49.82 35.32 -50.80
CA SER A 254 50.41 34.04 -50.37
C SER A 254 51.60 34.01 -49.38
N SER A 255 51.28 33.96 -48.09
CA SER A 255 51.91 32.94 -47.21
C SER A 255 50.81 32.02 -46.69
N ASN A 256 50.88 30.74 -47.02
CA ASN A 256 49.81 29.77 -46.80
C ASN A 256 49.63 29.44 -45.32
N HIS A 257 48.76 30.18 -44.63
CA HIS A 257 48.11 29.71 -43.42
C HIS A 257 46.62 29.50 -43.72
N PRO A 258 46.04 28.30 -43.47
CA PRO A 258 44.59 28.14 -43.41
C PRO A 258 44.07 28.75 -42.11
N GLY A 259 44.20 30.08 -42.02
CA GLY A 259 43.89 30.89 -40.84
C GLY A 259 42.46 31.39 -40.92
N PHE A 260 41.61 30.88 -40.04
CA PHE A 260 40.25 31.36 -39.84
C PHE A 260 40.20 32.90 -39.71
N THR A 261 39.44 33.57 -40.58
CA THR A 261 39.25 35.02 -40.54
C THR A 261 38.75 35.44 -39.16
N MET A 262 39.20 36.60 -38.66
CA MET A 262 38.85 37.10 -37.32
C MET A 262 37.31 37.15 -37.10
N GLU A 263 36.57 37.46 -38.15
CA GLU A 263 35.10 37.53 -38.20
C GLU A 263 34.48 36.14 -38.05
N TYR A 264 35.01 35.15 -38.76
CA TYR A 264 34.59 33.75 -38.65
C TYR A 264 34.91 33.17 -37.27
N LEU A 265 36.04 33.54 -36.68
CA LEU A 265 36.42 33.11 -35.33
C LEU A 265 35.52 33.75 -34.25
N LYS A 266 35.13 35.02 -34.41
CA LYS A 266 34.08 35.66 -33.59
C LYS A 266 32.74 34.94 -33.74
N GLN A 267 32.34 34.60 -34.97
CA GLN A 267 31.10 33.86 -35.25
C GLN A 267 31.09 32.49 -34.57
N ILE A 268 32.15 31.68 -34.70
CA ILE A 268 32.28 30.40 -33.99
C ILE A 268 32.16 30.59 -32.47
N VAL A 269 32.72 31.65 -31.90
CA VAL A 269 32.62 31.92 -30.45
C VAL A 269 31.18 32.25 -30.04
N LEU A 270 30.43 32.99 -30.87
CA LEU A 270 29.01 33.26 -30.65
C LEU A 270 28.17 31.99 -30.74
N GLU A 271 28.30 31.23 -31.84
CA GLU A 271 27.61 29.94 -32.06
C GLU A 271 27.91 28.95 -30.94
N ARG A 272 29.17 28.84 -30.50
CA ARG A 272 29.57 28.00 -29.36
C ARG A 272 28.96 28.47 -28.03
N ASN A 273 28.82 29.78 -27.83
CA ASN A 273 28.19 30.31 -26.62
C ASN A 273 26.67 30.05 -26.62
N GLU A 274 26.01 30.20 -27.77
CA GLU A 274 24.58 29.87 -27.96
C GLU A 274 24.31 28.36 -27.79
N LEU A 275 25.13 27.51 -28.40
CA LEU A 275 25.06 26.06 -28.21
C LEU A 275 25.32 25.67 -26.74
N LYS A 276 26.18 26.41 -26.03
CA LYS A 276 26.41 26.20 -24.59
C LYS A 276 25.20 26.58 -23.74
N THR A 277 24.49 27.67 -24.07
CA THR A 277 23.23 28.03 -23.37
C THR A 277 22.13 27.02 -23.68
N ASN A 278 21.98 26.60 -24.94
CA ASN A 278 20.96 25.62 -25.34
C ASN A 278 21.23 24.25 -24.71
N LEU A 279 22.48 23.80 -24.67
CA LEU A 279 22.88 22.56 -24.00
C LEU A 279 22.67 22.63 -22.48
N PHE A 280 22.83 23.80 -21.86
CA PHE A 280 22.53 23.98 -20.44
C PHE A 280 21.02 23.83 -20.16
N LEU A 281 20.17 24.50 -20.95
CA LEU A 281 18.70 24.41 -20.84
C LEU A 281 18.21 22.98 -21.05
N VAL A 282 18.64 22.30 -22.11
CA VAL A 282 18.27 20.89 -22.39
C VAL A 282 18.75 19.96 -21.26
N ASN A 283 19.90 20.24 -20.65
CA ASN A 283 20.39 19.46 -19.51
C ASN A 283 19.63 19.75 -18.20
N GLU A 284 19.04 20.93 -18.06
CA GLU A 284 18.13 21.27 -16.95
C GLU A 284 16.76 20.60 -17.14
N GLU A 285 16.15 20.69 -18.32
CA GLU A 285 14.92 19.96 -18.68
C GLU A 285 15.07 18.44 -18.48
N LEU A 286 16.19 17.87 -18.96
CA LEU A 286 16.49 16.46 -18.82
C LEU A 286 16.76 16.03 -17.36
N GLN A 287 17.18 16.96 -16.49
CA GLN A 287 17.22 16.76 -15.04
C GLN A 287 15.85 16.90 -14.39
N TYR A 288 15.02 17.84 -14.85
CA TYR A 288 13.63 18.00 -14.40
C TYR A 288 12.82 16.73 -14.70
N TYR A 289 12.82 16.24 -15.94
CA TYR A 289 12.17 14.98 -16.28
C TYR A 289 12.77 13.77 -15.53
N GLN A 290 14.07 13.76 -15.26
CA GLN A 290 14.67 12.73 -14.39
C GLN A 290 14.27 12.84 -12.93
N ARG A 291 13.85 14.00 -12.42
CA ARG A 291 13.31 14.12 -11.06
C ARG A 291 11.84 13.74 -11.04
N GLU A 292 11.05 14.27 -11.96
CA GLU A 292 9.60 14.02 -12.07
C GLU A 292 9.30 12.53 -12.29
N LEU A 293 9.96 11.89 -13.25
CA LEU A 293 9.80 10.45 -13.54
C LEU A 293 10.34 9.54 -12.43
N LEU A 294 11.11 10.09 -11.48
CA LEU A 294 11.62 9.38 -10.30
C LEU A 294 10.85 9.71 -9.00
N ALA A 295 9.90 10.65 -9.06
CA ALA A 295 9.08 11.11 -7.94
C ALA A 295 7.58 10.78 -8.11
N ASP A 296 7.14 10.29 -9.28
CA ASP A 296 5.76 9.82 -9.47
C ASP A 296 5.54 8.47 -8.76
N ASP A 297 4.86 8.50 -7.61
CA ASP A 297 4.51 7.34 -6.77
C ASP A 297 3.71 6.24 -7.52
N ARG A 298 3.22 6.54 -8.73
CA ARG A 298 2.51 5.60 -9.60
C ARG A 298 3.40 4.55 -10.25
N ILE A 299 4.73 4.71 -10.25
CA ILE A 299 5.67 3.77 -10.87
C ILE A 299 6.26 2.83 -9.81
N PRO A 300 6.01 1.51 -9.87
CA PRO A 300 6.60 0.55 -8.94
C PRO A 300 8.12 0.66 -8.84
N SER A 301 8.65 0.69 -7.61
CA SER A 301 10.07 0.88 -7.29
C SER A 301 11.02 -0.09 -8.01
N LEU A 302 10.56 -1.32 -8.30
CA LEU A 302 11.28 -2.33 -9.08
C LEU A 302 11.52 -1.88 -10.53
N LEU A 303 10.50 -1.34 -11.21
CA LEU A 303 10.64 -0.80 -12.57
C LEU A 303 11.57 0.41 -12.57
N LEU A 304 11.44 1.26 -11.55
CA LEU A 304 12.30 2.43 -11.35
C LEU A 304 13.78 2.04 -11.18
N CYS A 305 14.06 0.98 -10.43
CA CYS A 305 15.40 0.42 -10.27
C CYS A 305 15.96 -0.12 -11.59
N GLY A 306 15.16 -0.92 -12.32
CA GLY A 306 15.50 -1.42 -13.65
C GLY A 306 15.83 -0.31 -14.64
N MET A 307 14.99 0.74 -14.69
CA MET A 307 15.20 1.91 -15.55
C MET A 307 16.48 2.68 -15.16
N LYS A 308 16.73 2.92 -13.87
CA LYS A 308 17.99 3.53 -13.38
C LYS A 308 19.22 2.73 -13.80
N SER A 309 19.17 1.39 -13.67
CA SER A 309 20.24 0.49 -14.08
C SER A 309 20.48 0.54 -15.60
N ALA A 310 19.41 0.49 -16.40
CA ALA A 310 19.49 0.62 -17.86
C ALA A 310 20.09 1.97 -18.29
N ILE A 311 19.66 3.08 -17.69
CA ILE A 311 20.21 4.42 -17.97
C ILE A 311 21.71 4.49 -17.61
N ARG A 312 22.13 3.93 -16.48
CA ARG A 312 23.56 3.84 -16.11
C ARG A 312 24.37 3.02 -17.13
N LYS A 313 23.85 1.87 -17.57
CA LYS A 313 24.46 1.03 -18.62
C LYS A 313 24.59 1.78 -19.95
N GLN A 314 23.55 2.51 -20.39
CA GLN A 314 23.62 3.34 -21.60
C GLN A 314 24.59 4.52 -21.47
N ARG A 315 24.61 5.23 -20.33
CA ARG A 315 25.61 6.30 -20.07
C ARG A 315 27.05 5.76 -20.12
N LYS A 316 27.30 4.57 -19.56
CA LYS A 316 28.62 3.89 -19.64
C LYS A 316 28.99 3.55 -21.09
N LYS A 317 28.04 3.06 -21.89
CA LYS A 317 28.21 2.77 -23.33
C LYS A 317 28.48 4.04 -24.15
N ILE A 318 27.72 5.11 -23.96
CA ILE A 318 27.93 6.41 -24.62
C ILE A 318 29.31 6.96 -24.24
N LYS A 319 29.69 6.92 -22.95
CA LYS A 319 31.00 7.37 -22.48
C LYS A 319 32.15 6.57 -23.11
N ALA A 320 32.03 5.24 -23.24
CA ALA A 320 33.03 4.42 -23.92
C ALA A 320 33.17 4.83 -25.40
N LYS A 321 32.05 5.02 -26.11
CA LYS A 321 32.03 5.49 -27.50
C LYS A 321 32.65 6.88 -27.69
N MET A 322 32.34 7.84 -26.82
CA MET A 322 32.94 9.19 -26.89
C MET A 322 34.44 9.21 -26.56
N LEU A 323 34.92 8.25 -25.76
CA LEU A 323 36.34 8.13 -25.40
C LEU A 323 37.13 7.17 -26.33
N GLY A 324 36.50 6.60 -27.36
CA GLY A 324 37.15 5.67 -28.28
C GLY A 324 37.58 4.33 -27.65
N ILE A 325 37.03 3.96 -26.49
CA ILE A 325 37.39 2.74 -25.77
C ILE A 325 36.55 1.58 -26.31
N VAL A 326 37.21 0.50 -26.74
CA VAL A 326 36.54 -0.71 -27.27
C VAL A 326 35.59 -1.31 -26.22
N GLU A 327 34.36 -1.66 -26.64
CA GLU A 327 33.33 -2.26 -25.79
C GLU A 327 33.75 -3.69 -25.36
N SER A 328 34.36 -3.82 -24.17
CA SER A 328 34.53 -5.12 -23.50
C SER A 328 33.20 -5.56 -22.84
N PRO A 329 32.82 -6.85 -22.88
CA PRO A 329 31.60 -7.34 -22.24
C PRO A 329 31.60 -7.02 -20.75
N ILE A 330 30.57 -6.29 -20.30
CA ILE A 330 30.47 -5.81 -18.93
C ILE A 330 30.24 -7.02 -18.00
N SER A 331 31.23 -7.28 -17.15
CA SER A 331 31.15 -8.31 -16.11
C SER A 331 29.91 -8.14 -15.24
N SER A 332 29.27 -9.27 -14.94
CA SER A 332 28.13 -9.38 -14.04
C SER A 332 28.63 -9.57 -12.62
N ASP A 333 28.74 -8.49 -11.86
CA ASP A 333 28.76 -8.52 -10.40
C ASP A 333 28.21 -7.19 -9.86
N ASP A 334 27.90 -7.12 -8.56
CA ASP A 334 27.10 -6.09 -7.85
C ASP A 334 25.56 -6.30 -7.92
N GLU A 335 25.08 -7.49 -7.53
CA GLU A 335 23.67 -7.70 -7.10
C GLU A 335 23.56 -7.50 -5.57
N ASP A 336 23.05 -6.34 -5.16
CA ASP A 336 22.85 -5.98 -3.74
C ASP A 336 21.56 -6.63 -3.20
N ASN A 337 21.72 -7.86 -2.71
CA ASN A 337 20.62 -8.78 -2.42
C ASN A 337 20.00 -8.53 -1.02
N SER A 338 18.95 -7.70 -0.95
CA SER A 338 18.21 -7.44 0.30
C SER A 338 16.72 -7.75 0.19
N TRP A 339 16.40 -9.05 0.20
CA TRP A 339 15.05 -9.55 0.48
C TRP A 339 14.87 -9.79 1.99
N THR A 340 13.95 -9.06 2.61
CA THR A 340 13.49 -9.37 3.98
C THR A 340 11.97 -9.29 4.08
N GLN A 341 11.32 -10.45 4.08
CA GLN A 341 10.11 -10.65 4.88
C GLN A 341 10.52 -11.02 6.31
N PRO A 342 9.60 -10.90 7.27
CA PRO A 342 9.18 -12.13 7.93
C PRO A 342 7.65 -12.28 7.97
N ALA A 343 7.20 -13.52 7.94
CA ALA A 343 5.89 -13.91 8.44
C ALA A 343 5.96 -14.04 9.98
N ASP A 344 4.81 -13.97 10.64
CA ASP A 344 4.40 -15.05 11.53
C ASP A 344 2.89 -14.95 11.83
N THR A 345 2.22 -16.09 11.71
CA THR A 345 0.82 -16.29 12.11
C THR A 345 0.79 -17.38 13.15
N ASP A 346 0.21 -17.10 14.32
CA ASP A 346 -0.13 -18.16 15.28
C ASP A 346 -1.64 -18.13 15.57
N CYS A 347 -2.26 -19.29 15.49
CA CYS A 347 -3.70 -19.51 15.63
C CYS A 347 -3.91 -20.87 16.30
N VAL A 348 -4.20 -20.84 17.60
CA VAL A 348 -4.42 -22.03 18.40
C VAL A 348 -5.90 -22.40 18.36
N ASP A 349 -6.25 -23.47 17.65
CA ASP A 349 -7.61 -24.04 17.64
C ASP A 349 -7.59 -25.44 18.29
N SER A 350 -8.32 -25.58 19.40
CA SER A 350 -8.37 -26.82 20.20
C SER A 350 -9.65 -27.59 19.92
N LYS A 351 -9.54 -28.71 19.20
CA LYS A 351 -10.69 -29.48 18.70
C LYS A 351 -11.15 -30.58 19.71
N PRO A 352 -12.45 -30.68 20.03
CA PRO A 352 -13.02 -31.75 20.87
C PRO A 352 -13.23 -33.08 20.11
N PRO A 353 -13.48 -34.22 20.80
CA PRO A 353 -13.43 -35.56 20.20
C PRO A 353 -14.56 -35.85 19.19
N ASP A 354 -14.26 -36.69 18.20
CA ASP A 354 -15.11 -36.95 17.04
C ASP A 354 -16.07 -38.16 17.18
N SER A 355 -17.33 -37.99 16.73
CA SER A 355 -18.40 -39.00 16.72
C SER A 355 -18.18 -40.11 15.69
N LYS A 356 -18.74 -41.32 15.95
CA LYS A 356 -18.60 -42.50 15.07
C LYS A 356 -19.08 -42.27 13.62
N ILE A 357 -20.12 -41.46 13.39
CA ILE A 357 -20.60 -41.13 12.03
C ILE A 357 -19.52 -40.39 11.23
N LYS A 358 -18.72 -39.51 11.84
CA LYS A 358 -17.62 -38.80 11.16
C LYS A 358 -16.56 -39.75 10.61
N SER A 359 -16.36 -40.93 11.23
CA SER A 359 -15.43 -41.96 10.76
C SER A 359 -15.79 -42.48 9.36
N LEU A 360 -17.09 -42.56 9.04
CA LEU A 360 -17.58 -42.98 7.72
C LEU A 360 -17.24 -41.95 6.61
N PHE A 361 -17.08 -40.68 7.00
CA PHE A 361 -16.72 -39.57 6.11
C PHE A 361 -15.26 -39.12 6.28
N GLY A 362 -14.41 -39.92 6.91
CA GLY A 362 -13.02 -39.55 7.25
C GLY A 362 -12.14 -39.12 6.07
N MET A 363 -12.47 -39.55 4.85
CA MET A 363 -11.76 -39.14 3.62
C MET A 363 -11.97 -37.65 3.29
N TRP A 364 -13.10 -37.07 3.69
CA TRP A 364 -13.45 -35.66 3.46
C TRP A 364 -12.85 -34.70 4.49
N TYR A 365 -12.41 -35.23 5.64
CA TYR A 365 -11.77 -34.47 6.72
C TYR A 365 -10.24 -34.57 6.72
N ARG A 366 -9.65 -35.36 5.80
CA ARG A 366 -8.20 -35.50 5.65
C ARG A 366 -7.63 -34.37 4.78
N ARG A 367 -7.13 -33.32 5.41
CA ARG A 367 -6.34 -32.26 4.75
C ARG A 367 -5.05 -32.86 4.15
N PRO A 368 -4.61 -32.46 2.93
CA PRO A 368 -3.40 -33.01 2.34
C PRO A 368 -2.15 -32.46 3.04
N SER A 369 -1.55 -33.27 3.92
CA SER A 369 -0.19 -33.05 4.41
C SER A 369 0.80 -33.69 3.43
N THR A 370 1.75 -32.90 2.93
CA THR A 370 2.79 -33.39 2.02
C THR A 370 3.83 -34.24 2.74
N ASP A 371 3.85 -35.51 2.34
CA ASP A 371 4.99 -36.43 2.22
C ASP A 371 5.42 -37.36 3.38
N ALA A 372 5.80 -38.58 2.94
CA ALA A 372 6.57 -39.66 3.55
C ALA A 372 6.22 -40.22 4.95
N GLY A 373 5.73 -41.48 5.00
CA GLY A 373 5.54 -42.18 6.29
C GLY A 373 4.99 -43.63 6.31
N THR A 374 5.11 -44.39 5.22
CA THR A 374 5.04 -45.88 5.09
C THR A 374 4.19 -46.77 6.06
N TRP A 375 3.29 -47.57 5.45
CA TRP A 375 2.51 -48.70 6.02
C TRP A 375 1.36 -48.30 6.98
N GLU A 376 0.15 -48.90 6.96
CA GLU A 376 -0.34 -50.12 6.30
C GLU A 376 -1.69 -49.89 5.55
N ILE A 377 -1.91 -50.63 4.46
CA ILE A 377 -3.21 -50.74 3.79
C ILE A 377 -3.90 -52.00 4.34
N ILE A 378 -4.76 -51.85 5.36
CA ILE A 378 -5.68 -52.92 5.75
C ILE A 378 -6.93 -52.82 4.86
N ASN A 379 -7.09 -53.77 3.94
CA ASN A 379 -8.27 -53.83 3.09
C ASN A 379 -8.81 -55.27 2.91
N ARG A 380 -10.05 -55.47 3.37
CA ARG A 380 -11.04 -56.43 2.87
C ARG A 380 -10.64 -57.93 2.80
N LYS A 381 -10.11 -58.52 3.88
CA LYS A 381 -10.04 -60.00 4.02
C LYS A 381 -10.50 -60.64 5.33
N GLU A 382 -10.82 -59.89 6.39
CA GLU A 382 -11.26 -60.50 7.67
C GLU A 382 -12.78 -60.77 7.77
N LEU A 383 -13.57 -60.26 6.83
CA LEU A 383 -14.98 -60.66 6.66
C LEU A 383 -15.09 -62.01 5.93
N LYS A 384 -14.71 -63.11 6.60
CA LYS A 384 -15.28 -64.46 6.44
C LYS A 384 -14.68 -65.49 7.42
N LEU A 385 -15.17 -65.47 8.66
CA LEU A 385 -15.35 -66.69 9.46
C LEU A 385 -16.58 -66.52 10.34
N VAL A 386 -17.72 -66.97 9.80
CA VAL A 386 -18.98 -67.12 10.52
C VAL A 386 -18.95 -68.49 11.22
N GLU A 387 -19.30 -68.48 12.51
CA GLU A 387 -19.74 -69.63 13.33
C GLU A 387 -18.87 -70.90 13.39
N LYS A 388 -18.37 -71.23 14.59
CA LYS A 388 -18.88 -72.39 15.36
C LYS A 388 -18.26 -72.54 16.75
N GLY A 389 -19.13 -72.79 17.74
CA GLY A 389 -18.78 -73.28 19.08
C GLY A 389 -18.14 -72.24 20.01
N GLY A 390 -18.45 -72.16 21.30
CA GLY A 390 -19.28 -73.04 22.13
C GLY A 390 -18.49 -73.60 23.32
N THR A 391 -19.13 -73.56 24.50
CA THR A 391 -18.74 -74.19 25.79
C THR A 391 -17.55 -73.61 26.59
N ASN A 392 -17.93 -72.99 27.71
CA ASN A 392 -17.53 -73.28 29.11
C ASN A 392 -16.13 -72.98 29.67
N SER A 393 -16.16 -72.43 30.91
CA SER A 393 -15.20 -72.56 32.04
C SER A 393 -13.77 -72.02 31.82
N GLU A 394 -12.99 -71.63 32.84
CA GLU A 394 -13.19 -71.50 34.30
C GLU A 394 -12.22 -70.42 34.85
N ASN A 395 -12.41 -70.03 36.11
CA ASN A 395 -11.49 -69.38 37.07
C ASN A 395 -10.09 -68.91 36.61
N ASP A 396 -9.76 -67.64 36.87
CA ASP A 396 -9.05 -67.22 38.10
C ASP A 396 -9.30 -65.72 38.40
#